data_AF-A0A8T2EQG6-F1
#
_entry.id   AF-A0A8T2EQG6-F1
#
_cell.length_a   1.000
_cell.length_b   1.000
_cell.length_c   1.000
_cell.angle_alpha   90.00
_cell.angle_beta   90.00
_cell.angle_gamma   90.00
#
_symmetry.space_group_name_H-M   'P 1'
#
loop_
_entity.id
_entity.type
_entity.pdbx_description
1 polymer ?
#
loop_
_entity_poly.entity_id
_entity_poly.type
_entity_poly.pdbx_seq_one_letter_code
_entity_poly.pdbx_strand_id
1 'polypeptide(L)'
;MEKYFGNAYRGDPGVPHADADRFVNIWIGSAAFSVLTWVNPYMWQLSNQFNYHDKWMLFEQYHWKKARAKKQPYEFKWNKIPKEVRDSYYYNWPVYFP
;
A
#
# COMPACT_ATOMS: atom_id res chain seq x y z
N MET A 1 -18.71 30.50 15.07
CA MET A 1 -18.63 29.56 13.94
C MET A 1 -18.98 30.23 12.61
N GLU A 2 -20.02 31.07 12.52
CA GLU A 2 -20.41 31.73 11.26
C GLU A 2 -19.37 32.73 10.70
N LYS A 3 -18.65 33.47 11.55
CA LYS A 3 -17.72 34.52 11.09
C LYS A 3 -16.40 33.98 10.50
N TYR A 4 -15.96 32.80 10.93
CA TYR A 4 -14.72 32.18 10.45
C TYR A 4 -14.93 31.38 9.16
N PHE A 5 -16.08 30.72 8.98
CA PHE A 5 -16.39 29.96 7.78
C PHE A 5 -17.22 30.75 6.74
N GLY A 6 -17.90 31.83 7.14
CA GLY A 6 -18.78 32.60 6.26
C GLY A 6 -18.07 33.40 5.17
N ASN A 7 -16.79 33.76 5.34
CA ASN A 7 -15.99 34.41 4.30
C ASN A 7 -15.27 33.41 3.38
N ALA A 8 -14.75 32.31 3.92
CA ALA A 8 -14.03 31.31 3.12
C ALA A 8 -14.93 30.51 2.17
N TYR A 9 -16.21 30.34 2.51
CA TYR A 9 -17.18 29.54 1.74
C TYR A 9 -18.13 30.36 0.87
N ARG A 10 -17.91 31.68 0.75
CA ARG A 10 -18.81 32.59 0.01
C ARG A 10 -18.60 32.61 -1.51
N GLY A 11 -17.83 31.67 -2.05
CA GLY A 11 -17.54 31.60 -3.48
C GLY A 11 -16.62 32.74 -3.94
N ASP A 12 -15.74 33.24 -3.07
CA ASP A 12 -14.67 34.15 -3.50
C ASP A 12 -13.81 33.43 -4.56
N PRO A 13 -13.71 33.94 -5.79
CA PRO A 13 -12.94 33.31 -6.87
C PRO A 13 -11.44 33.19 -6.55
N GLY A 14 -10.94 33.86 -5.50
CA GLY A 14 -9.60 33.67 -4.95
C GLY A 14 -9.43 32.42 -4.08
N VAL A 15 -10.53 31.76 -3.69
CA VAL A 15 -10.50 30.53 -2.88
C VAL A 15 -10.35 29.33 -3.81
N PRO A 16 -9.30 28.49 -3.67
CA PRO A 16 -8.95 27.42 -4.62
C PRO A 16 -10.00 26.32 -4.85
N HIS A 17 -11.15 26.39 -4.16
CA HIS A 17 -12.25 25.42 -4.17
C HIS A 17 -13.56 25.98 -4.73
N ALA A 18 -13.60 27.26 -5.15
CA ALA A 18 -14.80 27.91 -5.69
C ALA A 18 -15.01 27.68 -7.20
N ASP A 19 -14.01 27.11 -7.88
CA ASP A 19 -14.11 26.69 -9.28
C ASP A 19 -15.00 25.43 -9.39
N ALA A 20 -15.97 25.45 -10.29
CA ALA A 20 -16.97 24.39 -10.45
C ALA A 20 -16.32 23.03 -10.77
N ASP A 21 -15.27 23.02 -11.60
CA ASP A 21 -14.55 21.80 -11.94
C ASP A 21 -13.81 21.24 -10.72
N ARG A 22 -13.21 22.11 -9.91
CA ARG A 22 -12.54 21.70 -8.66
C ARG A 22 -13.52 21.21 -7.62
N PHE A 23 -14.68 21.86 -7.50
CA PHE A 23 -15.76 21.43 -6.60
C PHE A 23 -16.21 20.01 -6.95
N VAL A 24 -16.54 19.74 -8.22
CA VAL A 24 -16.97 18.41 -8.67
C VAL A 24 -15.87 17.37 -8.45
N ASN A 25 -14.61 17.68 -8.77
CA ASN A 25 -13.49 16.77 -8.54
C ASN A 25 -13.31 16.42 -7.06
N ILE A 26 -13.46 17.39 -6.15
CA ILE A 26 -13.37 17.16 -4.70
C ILE A 26 -14.52 16.24 -4.23
N TRP A 27 -15.74 16.44 -4.73
CA TRP A 27 -16.89 15.59 -4.40
C TRP A 27 -16.71 14.16 -4.89
N ILE A 28 -16.26 13.97 -6.13
CA ILE A 28 -16.00 12.65 -6.70
C ILE A 28 -14.90 11.95 -5.89
N GLY A 29 -13.80 12.64 -5.59
CA GLY A 29 -12.71 12.09 -4.79
C GLY A 29 -13.16 11.68 -3.38
N SER A 30 -13.94 12.54 -2.72
CA SER A 30 -14.48 12.29 -1.38
C SER A 30 -15.46 11.11 -1.38
N ALA A 31 -16.40 11.07 -2.33
CA ALA A 31 -17.38 9.99 -2.45
C ALA A 31 -16.69 8.64 -2.77
N ALA A 32 -15.73 8.63 -3.69
CA ALA A 32 -14.96 7.43 -4.01
C ALA A 32 -14.17 6.93 -2.79
N PHE A 33 -13.52 7.83 -2.04
CA PHE A 33 -12.80 7.48 -0.82
C PHE A 33 -13.75 6.92 0.27
N SER A 34 -14.93 7.51 0.44
CA SER A 34 -15.95 7.03 1.40
C SER A 34 -16.46 5.63 1.04
N VAL A 35 -16.74 5.35 -0.24
CA VAL A 35 -17.18 4.00 -0.66
C VAL A 35 -16.07 2.97 -0.43
N LEU A 36 -14.84 3.31 -0.80
CA LEU A 36 -13.68 2.41 -0.63
C LEU A 36 -13.43 2.08 0.85
N THR A 37 -13.48 3.09 1.72
CA THR A 37 -13.30 2.92 3.17
C THR A 37 -14.49 2.21 3.83
N TRP A 38 -15.72 2.37 3.32
CA TRP A 38 -16.88 1.62 3.79
C TRP A 38 -16.79 0.13 3.46
N VAL A 39 -16.37 -0.21 2.24
CA VAL A 39 -16.22 -1.61 1.79
C VAL A 39 -15.01 -2.28 2.44
N ASN A 40 -13.92 -1.54 2.63
CA ASN A 40 -12.71 -2.04 3.27
C ASN A 40 -12.17 -1.01 4.29
N PRO A 41 -12.64 -1.06 5.54
CA PRO A 41 -12.25 -0.11 6.59
C PRO A 41 -10.78 -0.21 6.99
N TYR A 42 -10.10 -1.29 6.60
CA TYR A 42 -8.69 -1.54 6.88
C TYR A 42 -7.83 -1.50 5.62
N MET A 43 -8.19 -0.68 4.62
CA MET A 43 -7.36 -0.49 3.42
C MET A 43 -5.91 -0.13 3.74
N TRP A 44 -5.64 0.58 4.83
CA TRP A 44 -4.30 0.89 5.30
C TRP A 44 -3.47 -0.33 5.71
N GLN A 45 -4.09 -1.50 5.91
CA GLN A 45 -3.43 -2.78 6.15
C GLN A 45 -3.07 -3.53 4.86
N LEU A 46 -3.48 -3.06 3.67
CA LEU A 46 -3.12 -3.68 2.39
C LEU A 46 -1.60 -3.75 2.19
N SER A 47 -0.86 -2.77 2.74
CA SER A 47 0.61 -2.76 2.75
C SER A 47 1.20 -3.89 3.60
N ASN A 48 0.49 -4.33 4.65
CA ASN A 48 0.92 -5.37 5.58
C ASN A 48 0.34 -6.76 5.24
N GLN A 49 -0.59 -6.85 4.28
CA GLN A 49 -1.17 -8.13 3.86
C GLN A 49 -0.17 -9.02 3.13
N PHE A 50 0.88 -8.46 2.53
CA PHE A 50 1.82 -9.21 1.71
C PHE A 50 3.24 -9.14 2.26
N ASN A 51 3.62 -10.16 3.02
CA ASN A 51 5.03 -10.38 3.34
C ASN A 51 5.76 -10.94 2.11
N TYR A 52 6.55 -10.10 1.43
CA TYR A 52 7.34 -10.50 0.26
C TYR A 52 8.33 -11.63 0.57
N HIS A 53 8.84 -11.68 1.80
CA HIS A 53 9.69 -12.78 2.25
C HIS A 53 8.95 -14.12 2.20
N ASP A 54 7.73 -14.18 2.71
CA ASP A 54 6.96 -15.43 2.76
C ASP A 54 6.59 -15.90 1.35
N LYS A 55 6.25 -14.97 0.45
CA LYS A 55 6.05 -15.29 -0.97
C LYS A 55 7.30 -15.86 -1.62
N TRP A 56 8.48 -15.29 -1.32
CA TRP A 56 9.75 -15.80 -1.83
C TRP A 56 10.01 -17.23 -1.35
N MET A 57 9.81 -17.49 -0.05
CA MET A 57 10.00 -18.82 0.53
C MET A 57 9.06 -19.86 -0.09
N LEU A 58 7.80 -19.50 -0.36
CA LEU A 58 6.86 -20.38 -1.06
C LEU A 58 7.31 -20.69 -2.50
N PHE A 59 7.78 -19.68 -3.23
CA PHE A 59 8.28 -19.86 -4.59
C PHE A 59 9.52 -20.76 -4.62
N GLU A 60 10.45 -20.54 -3.71
CA GLU A 60 11.65 -21.36 -3.56
C GLU A 60 11.31 -22.80 -3.19
N GLN A 61 10.38 -23.01 -2.25
CA GLN A 61 9.90 -24.34 -1.88
C GLN A 61 9.27 -25.07 -3.08
N TYR A 62 8.48 -24.38 -3.91
CA TYR A 62 7.86 -24.93 -5.10
C TYR A 62 8.91 -25.43 -6.11
N HIS A 63 9.92 -24.62 -6.41
CA HIS A 63 10.99 -25.00 -7.32
C HIS A 63 11.83 -26.14 -6.78
N TRP A 64 12.11 -26.14 -5.47
CA TRP A 64 12.79 -27.25 -4.82
C TRP A 64 12.01 -28.56 -4.91
N LYS A 65 10.69 -28.54 -4.65
CA LYS A 65 9.82 -29.72 -4.81
C LYS A 65 9.86 -30.26 -6.25
N LYS A 66 9.84 -29.39 -7.26
CA LYS A 66 9.98 -29.78 -8.67
C LYS A 66 11.34 -30.40 -8.98
N ALA A 67 12.42 -29.81 -8.49
CA ALA A 67 13.77 -30.35 -8.69
C ALA A 67 13.92 -31.72 -8.02
N ARG A 68 13.39 -31.88 -6.81
CA ARG A 68 13.36 -33.17 -6.09
C ARG A 68 12.59 -34.24 -6.86
N ALA A 69 11.42 -33.89 -7.42
CA ALA A 69 10.65 -34.81 -8.26
C ALA A 69 11.43 -35.29 -9.49
N LYS A 70 12.31 -34.44 -10.03
CA LYS A 70 13.21 -34.75 -11.15
C LYS A 70 14.56 -35.34 -10.71
N LYS A 71 14.77 -35.58 -9.41
CA LYS A 71 16.06 -35.99 -8.81
C LYS A 71 17.25 -35.08 -9.21
N GLN A 72 16.98 -33.79 -9.42
CA GLN A 72 18.00 -32.80 -9.76
C GLN A 72 18.46 -32.05 -8.50
N PRO A 73 19.75 -31.69 -8.40
CA PRO A 73 20.21 -30.80 -7.35
C PRO A 73 19.53 -29.44 -7.52
N TYR A 74 19.14 -28.84 -6.39
CA TYR A 74 18.56 -27.49 -6.36
C TYR A 74 19.41 -26.61 -5.47
N GLU A 75 19.78 -25.46 -6.01
CA GLU A 75 20.56 -24.47 -5.28
C GLU A 75 19.63 -23.36 -4.79
N PHE A 76 19.62 -23.16 -3.47
CA PHE A 76 18.79 -22.14 -2.83
C PHE A 76 19.34 -20.75 -3.17
N LYS A 77 18.51 -19.96 -3.83
CA LYS A 77 18.82 -18.61 -4.28
C LYS A 77 18.77 -17.60 -3.15
N TRP A 78 17.91 -17.80 -2.14
CA TRP A 78 17.83 -16.90 -0.99
C TRP A 78 19.20 -16.68 -0.34
N ASN A 79 19.97 -17.74 -0.13
CA ASN A 79 21.28 -17.66 0.53
C ASN A 79 22.36 -16.96 -0.29
N LYS A 80 22.15 -16.78 -1.60
CA LYS A 80 23.07 -16.03 -2.47
C LYS A 80 22.86 -14.51 -2.39
N ILE A 81 21.73 -14.08 -1.86
CA ILE A 81 21.42 -12.67 -1.70
C ILE A 81 22.35 -12.09 -0.61
N PRO A 82 22.91 -10.88 -0.81
CA PRO A 82 23.72 -10.20 0.21
C PRO A 82 23.02 -10.18 1.56
N LYS A 83 23.78 -10.40 2.63
CA LYS A 83 23.25 -10.48 4.00
C LYS A 83 22.45 -9.22 4.35
N GLU A 84 22.94 -8.04 4.00
CA GLU A 84 22.28 -6.75 4.23
C GLU A 84 20.87 -6.70 3.63
N VAL A 85 20.70 -7.20 2.40
CA VAL A 85 19.41 -7.24 1.73
C VAL A 85 18.49 -8.25 2.39
N ARG A 86 18.99 -9.43 2.78
CA ARG A 86 18.19 -10.41 3.53
C ARG A 86 17.74 -9.87 4.88
N ASP A 87 18.65 -9.26 5.62
CA ASP A 87 18.37 -8.73 6.95
C ASP A 87 17.36 -7.57 6.87
N SER A 88 17.35 -6.79 5.78
CA SER A 88 16.34 -5.74 5.55
C SER A 88 14.90 -6.25 5.51
N TYR A 89 14.66 -7.51 5.12
CA TYR A 89 13.33 -8.13 5.19
C TYR A 89 12.88 -8.45 6.63
N TYR A 90 13.80 -8.54 7.59
CA TYR A 90 13.53 -8.82 9.00
C TYR A 90 13.57 -7.55 9.88
N TYR A 91 14.20 -6.47 9.41
CA TYR A 91 14.13 -5.15 10.02
C TYR A 91 12.86 -4.40 9.56
N ASN A 92 11.72 -4.90 10.05
CA ASN A 92 10.39 -4.30 10.06
C ASN A 92 10.09 -3.05 9.18
N TRP A 93 9.36 -3.28 8.09
CA TRP A 93 8.43 -2.30 7.49
C TRP A 93 7.38 -1.72 8.48
N PRO A 94 6.87 -2.45 9.51
CA PRO A 94 5.91 -1.87 10.46
C PRO A 94 6.47 -0.84 11.46
N VAL A 95 7.78 -0.55 11.45
CA VAL A 95 8.36 0.54 12.26
C VAL A 95 8.38 1.88 11.51
N TYR A 96 8.29 1.87 10.17
CA TYR A 96 8.33 3.09 9.36
C TYR A 96 6.97 3.73 9.07
N PHE A 97 5.87 3.02 9.31
CA PHE A 97 4.51 3.54 9.18
C PHE A 97 3.66 3.12 10.40
N PRO A 98 3.73 3.87 11.52
CA PRO A 98 2.73 3.78 12.59
C PRO A 98 1.32 4.15 12.10
#